data_AF-A0A645BCC0-F1
#
_entry.id   AF-A0A645BCC0-F1
#
_cell.length_a   1.000
_cell.length_b   1.000
_cell.length_c   1.000
_cell.angle_alpha   90.00
_cell.angle_beta   90.00
_cell.angle_gamma   90.00
#
_symmetry.space_group_name_H-M   'P 1'
#
loop_
_entity.id
_entity.type
_entity.pdbx_description
1 polymer ?
#
loop_
_entity_poly.entity_id
_entity_poly.type
_entity_poly.pdbx_seq_one_letter_code
_entity_poly.pdbx_strand_id
1 'polypeptide(L)'
;MGDKITLVDPSDEDITYKLTVTGIFEETSSDASNQMSMFTNSANTIITNVTAVNNIIKLDEDMNSTTKPTFVLTNKDVIDSFSKEVEDKGLSEYLTVSSNVDDIESATSSISNIKTFATTFLIITFIIGGIVLFVINLINIRQRKYEIGVLRTIGMKKSLLTAQFTTELLAVAIISLAIGAGSGAMLSVPVSNALLQKEITSSQNQMEEINQNFGGGFKGGKGGSMNGVSQVQAFDSINATVDGKVLVQLFAIGLGLTFISSSACMVSIQRFSPLTILKER
;
A
#
# COMPACT_ATOMS: atom_id res chain seq x y z
N MET A 1 5.80 -36.37 -23.94
CA MET A 1 6.26 -36.27 -22.53
C MET A 1 6.91 -37.59 -22.17
N GLY A 2 8.16 -37.58 -21.70
CA GLY A 2 8.98 -38.80 -21.53
C GLY A 2 9.81 -39.16 -22.77
N ASP A 3 9.67 -38.41 -23.85
CA ASP A 3 10.47 -38.55 -25.07
C ASP A 3 11.91 -38.09 -24.83
N LYS A 4 12.87 -38.72 -25.51
CA LYS A 4 14.29 -38.37 -25.41
C LYS A 4 14.69 -37.55 -26.62
N ILE A 5 15.31 -36.41 -26.38
CA ILE A 5 15.93 -35.56 -27.41
C ILE A 5 17.44 -35.65 -27.25
N THR A 6 18.15 -35.65 -28.38
CA THR A 6 19.62 -35.61 -28.39
C THR A 6 20.03 -34.27 -28.95
N LEU A 7 20.72 -33.47 -28.14
CA LEU A 7 21.39 -32.26 -28.60
C LEU A 7 22.80 -32.65 -29.04
N VAL A 8 23.24 -32.09 -30.15
CA VAL A 8 24.59 -32.27 -30.68
C VAL A 8 25.30 -30.93 -30.53
N ASP A 9 26.55 -30.95 -30.12
CA ASP A 9 27.35 -29.75 -30.09
C ASP A 9 27.56 -29.25 -31.54
N PRO A 10 27.22 -27.99 -31.87
CA PRO A 10 27.45 -27.46 -33.22
C PRO A 10 28.93 -27.34 -33.58
N SER A 11 29.84 -27.39 -32.60
CA SER A 11 31.29 -27.29 -32.81
C SER A 11 31.97 -28.67 -32.92
N ASP A 12 31.38 -29.71 -32.33
CA ASP A 12 31.89 -31.09 -32.34
C ASP A 12 30.74 -32.12 -32.40
N GLU A 13 30.55 -32.75 -33.56
CA GLU A 13 29.45 -33.71 -33.78
C GLU A 13 29.57 -34.99 -32.92
N ASP A 14 30.73 -35.29 -32.34
CA ASP A 14 30.93 -36.45 -31.48
C ASP A 14 30.40 -36.22 -30.04
N ILE A 15 30.17 -34.95 -29.65
CA ILE A 15 29.65 -34.59 -28.33
C ILE A 15 28.12 -34.52 -28.38
N THR A 16 27.47 -35.48 -27.72
CA THR A 16 26.00 -35.60 -27.71
C THR A 16 25.40 -35.60 -26.31
N TYR A 17 24.33 -34.81 -26.12
CA TYR A 17 23.62 -34.63 -24.85
C TYR A 17 22.20 -35.17 -24.93
N LYS A 18 21.91 -36.23 -24.17
CA LYS A 18 20.57 -36.83 -24.12
C LYS A 18 19.73 -36.18 -23.02
N LEU A 19 18.66 -35.49 -23.40
CA LEU A 19 17.69 -34.89 -22.49
C LEU A 19 16.35 -35.61 -22.57
N THR A 20 15.58 -35.59 -21.48
CA THR A 20 14.22 -36.14 -21.43
C THR A 20 13.23 -35.01 -21.34
N VAL A 21 12.19 -35.02 -22.18
CA VAL A 21 11.15 -33.99 -22.21
C VAL A 21 10.20 -34.19 -21.03
N THR A 22 10.29 -33.32 -20.02
CA THR A 22 9.44 -33.34 -18.82
C THR A 22 8.18 -32.48 -18.95
N GLY A 23 8.16 -31.54 -19.90
CA GLY A 23 7.10 -30.55 -20.08
C GLY A 23 7.08 -29.97 -21.48
N ILE A 24 5.94 -29.46 -21.93
CA ILE A 24 5.81 -28.55 -23.08
C ILE A 24 5.19 -27.28 -22.53
N PHE A 25 5.87 -26.16 -22.72
CA PHE A 25 5.40 -24.85 -22.31
C PHE A 25 4.55 -24.25 -23.44
N GLU A 26 3.33 -23.84 -23.12
CA GLU A 26 2.41 -23.18 -24.05
C GLU A 26 2.20 -21.74 -23.60
N GLU A 27 2.57 -20.78 -24.45
CA GLU A 27 2.34 -19.35 -24.20
C GLU A 27 0.91 -18.98 -24.61
N THR A 28 0.14 -18.43 -23.67
CA THR A 28 -1.25 -17.99 -23.88
C THR A 28 -1.38 -16.52 -24.28
N SER A 29 -0.27 -15.80 -24.50
CA SER A 29 -0.27 -14.37 -24.82
C SER A 29 -0.14 -14.11 -26.32
N SER A 30 -1.26 -13.81 -26.97
CA SER A 30 -1.36 -13.34 -28.36
C SER A 30 -1.58 -11.82 -28.41
N ASP A 31 -0.79 -11.05 -27.65
CA ASP A 31 -0.92 -9.59 -27.63
C ASP A 31 -0.03 -8.96 -28.73
N ALA A 32 -0.58 -8.92 -29.95
CA ALA A 32 0.07 -8.38 -31.15
C ALA A 32 0.35 -6.86 -31.09
N SER A 33 -0.10 -6.18 -30.03
CA SER A 33 0.11 -4.76 -29.79
C SER A 33 1.51 -4.43 -29.29
N ASN A 34 2.24 -5.42 -28.76
CA ASN A 34 3.57 -5.23 -28.22
C ASN A 34 4.61 -5.45 -29.32
N GLN A 35 5.24 -4.38 -29.83
CA GLN A 35 6.32 -4.43 -30.84
C GLN A 35 7.54 -5.28 -30.42
N MET A 36 7.60 -5.66 -29.14
CA MET A 36 8.60 -6.58 -28.57
C MET A 36 8.27 -8.07 -28.79
N SER A 37 7.04 -8.42 -29.17
CA SER A 37 6.59 -9.81 -29.42
C SER A 37 7.36 -10.49 -30.57
N MET A 38 7.84 -9.71 -31.55
CA MET A 38 8.69 -10.22 -32.64
C MET A 38 10.09 -10.66 -32.18
N PHE A 39 10.56 -10.18 -31.03
CA PHE A 39 11.88 -10.50 -30.47
C PHE A 39 11.83 -11.53 -29.34
N THR A 40 10.63 -11.94 -28.93
CA THR A 40 10.38 -12.84 -27.79
C THR A 40 9.76 -14.15 -28.21
N ASN A 41 9.72 -14.45 -29.52
CA ASN A 41 9.17 -15.70 -30.02
C ASN A 41 9.90 -16.88 -29.35
N SER A 42 9.24 -17.47 -28.36
CA SER A 42 9.73 -18.57 -27.54
C SER A 42 9.87 -19.86 -28.35
N ALA A 43 9.45 -19.84 -29.61
CA ALA A 43 9.73 -20.88 -30.59
C ALA A 43 11.23 -21.21 -30.60
N ASN A 44 11.56 -22.43 -30.19
CA ASN A 44 12.92 -22.99 -30.03
C ASN A 44 13.66 -22.63 -28.73
N THR A 45 12.98 -22.12 -27.70
CA THR A 45 13.57 -22.00 -26.36
C THR A 45 13.48 -23.33 -25.60
N ILE A 46 14.62 -23.90 -25.23
CA ILE A 46 14.68 -25.05 -24.32
C ILE A 46 14.86 -24.54 -22.88
N ILE A 47 13.84 -24.76 -22.05
CA ILE A 47 13.93 -24.49 -20.61
C ILE A 47 14.46 -25.76 -19.93
N THR A 48 15.61 -25.64 -19.26
CA THR A 48 16.27 -26.77 -18.61
C THR A 48 16.82 -26.38 -17.24
N ASN A 49 17.28 -27.36 -16.47
CA ASN A 49 17.84 -27.10 -15.15
C ASN A 49 19.34 -26.74 -15.20
N VAL A 50 19.82 -26.08 -14.14
CA VAL A 50 21.23 -25.67 -14.01
C VAL A 50 22.20 -26.87 -14.05
N THR A 51 21.77 -28.06 -13.61
CA THR A 51 22.61 -29.27 -13.66
C THR A 51 22.88 -29.71 -15.09
N ALA A 52 21.89 -29.66 -15.98
CA ALA A 52 22.06 -29.99 -17.39
C ALA A 52 23.03 -29.01 -18.06
N VAL A 53 22.88 -27.71 -17.79
CA VAL A 53 23.79 -26.66 -18.28
C VAL A 53 25.21 -26.87 -17.79
N ASN A 54 25.41 -27.16 -16.49
CA ASN A 54 26.74 -27.45 -15.94
C ASN A 54 27.37 -28.71 -16.50
N ASN A 55 26.58 -29.73 -16.87
CA ASN A 55 27.11 -30.93 -17.51
C ASN A 55 27.56 -30.64 -18.95
N ILE A 56 26.83 -29.79 -19.68
CA ILE A 56 27.21 -29.34 -21.03
C ILE A 56 28.53 -28.57 -20.99
N ILE A 57 28.65 -27.57 -20.10
CA ILE A 57 29.86 -26.75 -19.95
C ILE A 57 31.09 -27.58 -19.53
N LYS A 58 30.90 -28.69 -18.79
CA LYS A 58 32.02 -29.56 -18.41
C LYS A 58 32.56 -30.42 -19.55
N LEU A 59 31.77 -30.60 -20.61
CA LEU A 59 32.10 -31.46 -21.75
C LEU A 59 32.67 -30.65 -22.92
N ASP A 60 32.44 -29.35 -22.95
CA ASP A 60 33.01 -28.42 -23.93
C ASP A 60 33.71 -27.24 -23.22
N GLU A 61 35.04 -27.20 -23.29
CA GLU A 61 35.88 -26.18 -22.65
C GLU A 61 35.76 -24.79 -23.31
N ASP A 62 35.23 -24.69 -24.54
CA ASP A 62 35.07 -23.43 -25.26
C ASP A 62 33.74 -22.71 -24.92
N MET A 63 32.80 -23.39 -24.25
CA MET A 63 31.53 -22.80 -23.84
C MET A 63 31.67 -21.86 -22.63
N ASN A 64 31.55 -20.56 -22.88
CA ASN A 64 31.44 -19.56 -21.83
C ASN A 64 29.98 -19.40 -21.35
N SER A 65 29.72 -19.77 -20.09
CA SER A 65 28.40 -19.60 -19.47
C SER A 65 28.38 -18.46 -18.46
N THR A 66 27.40 -17.57 -18.59
CA THR A 66 27.14 -16.52 -17.60
C THR A 66 25.99 -16.97 -16.71
N THR A 67 26.28 -17.24 -15.43
CA THR A 67 25.25 -17.52 -14.44
C THR A 67 24.93 -16.25 -13.65
N LYS A 68 23.65 -15.89 -13.58
CA LYS A 68 23.15 -14.76 -12.79
C LYS A 68 22.34 -15.29 -11.60
N PRO A 69 22.97 -15.57 -10.46
CA PRO A 69 22.24 -16.01 -9.28
C PRO A 69 21.38 -14.85 -8.75
N THR A 70 20.08 -15.09 -8.61
CA THR A 70 19.15 -14.13 -8.02
C THR A 70 18.80 -14.57 -6.61
N PHE A 71 19.03 -13.69 -5.63
CA PHE A 71 18.66 -13.92 -4.24
C PHE A 71 17.45 -13.06 -3.89
N VAL A 72 16.45 -13.68 -3.26
CA VAL A 72 15.25 -12.97 -2.77
C VAL A 72 15.42 -12.76 -1.27
N LEU A 73 15.58 -11.51 -0.86
CA LEU A 73 15.76 -11.12 0.54
C LEU A 73 14.44 -10.67 1.15
N THR A 74 14.21 -10.99 2.42
CA THR A 74 12.93 -10.71 3.11
C THR A 74 12.84 -9.28 3.65
N ASN A 75 13.97 -8.61 3.89
CA ASN A 75 14.00 -7.25 4.45
C ASN A 75 15.08 -6.39 3.77
N LYS A 76 14.74 -5.12 3.51
CA LYS A 76 15.62 -4.08 2.95
C LYS A 76 16.88 -3.87 3.81
N ASP A 77 16.75 -3.93 5.13
CA ASP A 77 17.85 -3.68 6.07
C ASP A 77 18.99 -4.72 5.96
N VAL A 78 18.71 -5.87 5.36
CA VAL A 78 19.66 -6.98 5.22
C VAL A 78 20.49 -6.86 3.94
N ILE A 79 20.06 -6.02 2.98
CA ILE A 79 20.65 -5.93 1.65
C ILE A 79 22.12 -5.50 1.72
N ASP A 80 22.45 -4.46 2.48
CA ASP A 80 23.82 -3.98 2.59
C ASP A 80 24.75 -4.99 3.27
N SER A 81 24.24 -5.70 4.27
CA SER A 81 25.00 -6.72 4.99
C SER A 81 25.22 -7.96 4.11
N PHE A 82 24.21 -8.34 3.34
CA PHE A 82 24.26 -9.46 2.41
C PHE A 82 25.19 -9.17 1.23
N SER A 83 25.13 -7.98 0.64
CA SER A 83 26.03 -7.58 -0.45
C SER A 83 27.49 -7.66 0.00
N LYS A 84 27.82 -7.17 1.20
CA LYS A 84 29.17 -7.31 1.78
C LYS A 84 29.57 -8.76 2.05
N GLU A 85 28.67 -9.57 2.59
CA GLU A 85 28.96 -10.99 2.83
C GLU A 85 29.23 -11.75 1.52
N VAL A 86 28.51 -11.42 0.45
CA VAL A 86 28.69 -12.02 -0.87
C VAL A 86 30.01 -11.56 -1.52
N GLU A 87 30.37 -10.28 -1.35
CA GLU A 87 31.68 -9.74 -1.75
C GLU A 87 32.83 -10.45 -1.02
N ASP A 88 32.75 -10.59 0.32
CA ASP A 88 33.77 -11.20 1.17
C ASP A 88 33.95 -12.71 0.92
N LYS A 89 32.92 -13.41 0.45
CA LYS A 89 32.97 -14.85 0.14
C LYS A 89 33.63 -15.19 -1.20
N GLY A 90 34.23 -14.20 -1.88
CA GLY A 90 35.06 -14.41 -3.07
C GLY A 90 34.37 -14.05 -4.37
N LEU A 91 33.60 -12.96 -4.39
CA LEU A 91 33.10 -12.37 -5.63
C LEU A 91 34.30 -11.90 -6.46
N SER A 92 34.39 -12.36 -7.72
CA SER A 92 35.48 -11.93 -8.60
C SER A 92 35.32 -10.45 -8.96
N GLU A 93 36.42 -9.78 -9.30
CA GLU A 93 36.45 -8.34 -9.69
C GLU A 93 35.55 -8.02 -10.89
N TYR A 94 35.11 -9.05 -11.64
CA TYR A 94 34.24 -8.96 -12.81
C TYR A 94 32.75 -9.19 -12.51
N LEU A 95 32.38 -9.51 -11.26
CA LEU A 95 31.00 -9.73 -10.84
C LEU A 95 30.50 -8.53 -10.03
N THR A 96 29.38 -7.95 -10.44
CA THR A 96 28.75 -6.83 -9.74
C THR A 96 27.47 -7.29 -9.05
N VAL A 97 27.35 -7.01 -7.75
CA VAL A 97 26.08 -7.14 -7.04
C VAL A 97 25.18 -5.99 -7.47
N SER A 98 24.16 -6.31 -8.27
CA SER A 98 23.11 -5.36 -8.61
C SER A 98 21.91 -5.63 -7.70
N SER A 99 21.46 -4.59 -6.99
CA SER A 99 20.23 -4.64 -6.20
C SER A 99 19.14 -3.87 -6.92
N ASN A 100 17.90 -4.31 -6.79
CA ASN A 100 16.71 -3.61 -7.30
C ASN A 100 16.14 -2.62 -6.26
N VAL A 101 16.95 -2.19 -5.30
CA VAL A 101 16.49 -1.32 -4.20
C VAL A 101 15.96 0.00 -4.73
N ASP A 102 16.65 0.61 -5.69
CA ASP A 102 16.25 1.88 -6.30
C ASP A 102 14.91 1.77 -7.04
N ASP A 103 14.67 0.63 -7.70
CA ASP A 103 13.40 0.34 -8.39
C ASP A 103 12.25 0.15 -7.40
N ILE A 104 12.48 -0.62 -6.32
CA ILE A 104 11.50 -0.81 -5.24
C ILE A 104 11.21 0.51 -4.52
N GLU A 105 12.23 1.33 -4.27
CA GLU A 105 12.11 2.60 -3.58
C GLU A 105 11.34 3.62 -4.42
N SER A 106 11.63 3.67 -5.73
CA SER A 106 10.87 4.50 -6.68
C SER A 106 9.40 4.08 -6.76
N ALA A 107 9.12 2.77 -6.85
CA ALA A 107 7.75 2.24 -6.86
C ALA A 107 7.01 2.47 -5.53
N THR A 108 7.74 2.40 -4.40
CA THR A 108 7.17 2.61 -3.07
C THR A 108 7.01 4.10 -2.74
N SER A 109 7.76 4.99 -3.40
CA SER A 109 7.71 6.44 -3.16
C SER A 109 6.31 7.02 -3.41
N SER A 110 5.67 6.67 -4.53
CA SER A 110 4.27 7.08 -4.81
C SER A 110 3.28 6.54 -3.77
N ILE A 111 3.49 5.32 -3.27
CA ILE A 111 2.68 4.73 -2.20
C ILE A 111 2.93 5.45 -0.86
N SER A 112 4.15 5.90 -0.62
CA SER A 112 4.50 6.69 0.56
C SER A 112 3.82 8.07 0.54
N ASN A 113 3.79 8.72 -0.63
CA ASN A 113 3.11 10.01 -0.82
C ASN A 113 1.60 9.87 -0.57
N ILE A 114 0.96 8.86 -1.15
CA ILE A 114 -0.48 8.65 -0.97
C ILE A 114 -0.84 8.34 0.49
N LYS A 115 0.01 7.55 1.17
CA LYS A 115 -0.13 7.27 2.61
C LYS A 115 -0.01 8.55 3.43
N THR A 116 0.98 9.39 3.13
CA THR A 116 1.23 10.65 3.84
C THR A 116 0.08 11.63 3.65
N PHE A 117 -0.42 11.76 2.43
CA PHE A 117 -1.60 12.56 2.11
C PHE A 117 -2.84 12.06 2.88
N ALA A 118 -3.13 10.76 2.81
CA ALA A 118 -4.28 10.16 3.50
C ALA A 118 -4.19 10.33 5.03
N THR A 119 -2.99 10.19 5.61
CA THR A 119 -2.76 10.36 7.05
C THR A 119 -2.97 11.81 7.48
N THR A 120 -2.43 12.76 6.71
CA THR A 120 -2.60 14.20 7.00
C THR A 120 -4.06 14.62 6.90
N PHE A 121 -4.74 14.15 5.85
CA PHE A 121 -6.17 14.39 5.66
C PHE A 121 -6.99 13.83 6.82
N LEU A 122 -6.72 12.59 7.24
CA LEU A 122 -7.37 11.96 8.39
C LEU A 122 -7.25 12.82 9.66
N ILE A 123 -6.05 13.31 9.97
CA ILE A 123 -5.79 14.14 11.16
C ILE A 123 -6.61 15.44 11.09
N ILE A 124 -6.62 16.12 9.94
CA ILE A 124 -7.38 17.37 9.75
C ILE A 124 -8.88 17.12 9.93
N THR A 125 -9.43 16.11 9.27
CA THR A 125 -10.85 15.73 9.38
C THR A 125 -11.20 15.38 10.83
N PHE A 126 -10.30 14.72 11.54
CA PHE A 126 -10.50 14.34 12.94
C PHE A 126 -10.58 15.56 13.86
N ILE A 127 -9.71 16.56 13.68
CA ILE A 127 -9.74 17.82 14.43
C ILE A 127 -11.05 18.56 14.17
N ILE A 128 -11.43 18.74 12.90
CA ILE A 128 -12.66 19.43 12.53
C ILE A 128 -13.88 18.69 13.09
N GLY A 129 -13.93 17.37 12.91
CA GLY A 129 -14.99 16.51 13.42
C GLY A 129 -15.12 16.61 14.95
N GLY A 130 -14.00 16.64 15.67
CA GLY A 130 -13.99 16.81 17.11
C GLY A 130 -14.54 18.15 17.59
N ILE A 131 -14.20 19.25 16.89
CA ILE A 131 -14.74 20.58 17.20
C ILE A 131 -16.25 20.62 16.95
N VAL A 132 -16.72 20.12 15.81
CA VAL A 132 -18.14 20.08 15.47
C VAL A 132 -18.90 19.23 16.49
N LEU A 133 -18.39 18.05 16.84
CA LEU A 133 -18.97 17.18 17.86
C LEU A 133 -19.06 17.88 19.21
N PHE A 134 -18.01 18.61 19.63
CA PHE A 134 -18.03 19.40 20.86
C PHE A 134 -19.10 20.50 20.85
N VAL A 135 -19.22 21.24 19.75
CA VAL A 135 -20.23 22.31 19.61
C VAL A 135 -21.65 21.73 19.67
N ILE A 136 -21.91 20.62 18.97
CA ILE A 136 -23.22 19.96 18.99
C ILE A 136 -23.57 19.45 20.39
N ASN A 137 -22.62 18.80 21.07
CA ASN A 137 -22.81 18.34 22.46
C ASN A 137 -23.11 19.50 23.40
N LEU A 138 -22.42 20.63 23.24
CA LEU A 138 -22.66 21.83 24.05
C LEU A 138 -24.07 22.39 23.84
N ILE A 139 -24.55 22.46 22.59
CA ILE A 139 -25.92 22.90 22.28
C ILE A 139 -26.94 21.95 22.89
N ASN A 140 -26.76 20.64 22.73
CA ASN A 140 -27.67 19.62 23.23
C ASN A 140 -27.85 19.72 24.76
N ILE A 141 -26.74 19.82 25.51
CA ILE A 141 -26.81 19.95 26.97
C ILE A 141 -27.40 21.31 27.39
N ARG A 142 -27.13 22.40 26.65
CA ARG A 142 -27.76 23.70 26.92
C ARG A 142 -29.27 23.68 26.77
N GLN A 143 -29.81 22.96 25.79
CA GLN A 143 -31.26 22.80 25.63
C GLN A 143 -31.88 22.08 26.83
N ARG A 144 -31.17 21.12 27.43
CA ARG A 144 -31.58 20.38 28.63
C ARG A 144 -31.15 21.01 29.96
N LYS A 145 -30.71 22.29 29.97
CA LYS A 145 -30.25 22.98 31.19
C LYS A 145 -31.32 23.02 32.29
N TYR A 146 -32.60 23.16 31.90
CA TYR A 146 -33.72 23.25 32.84
C TYR A 146 -33.93 21.92 33.57
N GLU A 147 -33.94 20.81 32.82
CA GLU A 147 -34.05 19.45 33.38
C GLU A 147 -32.92 19.15 34.36
N ILE A 148 -31.68 19.53 34.00
CA ILE A 148 -30.50 19.42 34.86
C ILE A 148 -30.68 20.22 36.16
N GLY A 149 -31.27 21.41 36.08
CA GLY A 149 -31.60 22.24 37.24
C GLY A 149 -32.62 21.59 38.17
N VAL A 150 -33.71 21.05 37.60
CA VAL A 150 -34.79 20.37 38.36
C VAL A 150 -34.29 19.07 39.01
N LEU A 151 -33.55 18.23 38.29
CA LEU A 151 -33.01 16.98 38.85
C LEU A 151 -32.02 17.25 39.98
N ARG A 152 -31.33 18.40 39.92
CA ARG A 152 -30.38 18.81 40.96
C ARG A 152 -31.05 19.41 42.20
N THR A 153 -32.20 20.08 42.07
CA THR A 153 -32.98 20.54 43.23
C THR A 153 -33.65 19.37 43.96
N ILE A 154 -33.95 18.27 43.26
CA ILE A 154 -34.44 17.01 43.84
C ILE A 154 -33.32 16.24 44.60
N GLY A 155 -32.05 16.65 44.44
CA GLY A 155 -30.93 16.09 45.20
C GLY A 155 -30.10 15.04 44.46
N MET A 156 -30.22 14.93 43.13
CA MET A 156 -29.42 13.99 42.35
C MET A 156 -27.91 14.35 42.38
N LYS A 157 -27.06 13.33 42.55
CA LYS A 157 -25.59 13.49 42.54
C LYS A 157 -25.10 13.93 41.16
N LYS A 158 -24.11 14.85 41.15
CA LYS A 158 -23.48 15.40 39.94
C LYS A 158 -22.92 14.32 38.99
N SER A 159 -22.29 13.28 39.56
CA SER A 159 -21.71 12.17 38.81
C SER A 159 -22.77 11.28 38.16
N LEU A 160 -23.89 11.04 38.84
CA LEU A 160 -24.98 10.21 38.32
C LEU A 160 -25.65 10.88 37.12
N LEU A 161 -25.86 12.19 37.22
CA LEU A 161 -26.41 13.00 36.14
C LEU A 161 -25.45 13.03 34.93
N THR A 162 -24.15 13.21 35.14
CA THR A 162 -23.17 13.13 34.05
C THR A 162 -23.17 11.75 33.40
N ALA A 163 -23.17 10.67 34.19
CA ALA A 163 -23.17 9.31 33.66
C ALA A 163 -24.41 9.04 32.78
N GLN A 164 -25.60 9.46 33.20
CA GLN A 164 -26.83 9.29 32.41
C GLN A 164 -26.72 9.94 31.02
N PHE A 165 -26.36 11.22 30.96
CA PHE A 165 -26.25 11.94 29.69
C PHE A 165 -25.09 11.41 28.83
N THR A 166 -23.95 11.08 29.44
CA THR A 166 -22.83 10.49 28.73
C THR A 166 -23.20 9.13 28.15
N THR A 167 -23.94 8.27 28.88
CA THR A 167 -24.40 6.97 28.37
C THR A 167 -25.43 7.12 27.25
N GLU A 168 -26.34 8.09 27.32
CA GLU A 168 -27.29 8.38 26.24
C GLU A 168 -26.56 8.78 24.95
N LEU A 169 -25.60 9.70 25.05
CA LEU A 169 -24.77 10.13 23.92
C LEU A 169 -23.91 8.98 23.37
N LEU A 170 -23.37 8.14 24.25
CA LEU A 170 -22.55 7.00 23.86
C LEU A 170 -23.38 5.94 23.11
N ALA A 171 -24.64 5.69 23.51
CA ALA A 171 -25.54 4.79 22.80
C ALA A 171 -25.84 5.29 21.37
N VAL A 172 -26.11 6.60 21.21
CA VAL A 172 -26.31 7.22 19.89
C VAL A 172 -25.03 7.16 19.05
N ALA A 173 -23.87 7.36 19.67
CA ALA A 173 -22.58 7.29 18.99
C ALA A 173 -22.27 5.88 18.47
N ILE A 174 -22.57 4.82 19.22
CA ILE A 174 -22.38 3.43 18.76
C ILE A 174 -23.17 3.18 17.47
N ILE A 175 -24.45 3.57 17.42
CA ILE A 175 -25.31 3.37 16.25
C ILE A 175 -24.77 4.19 15.07
N SER A 176 -24.39 5.45 15.32
CA SER A 176 -23.88 6.35 14.29
C SER A 176 -22.54 5.86 13.71
N LEU A 177 -21.64 5.36 14.57
CA LEU A 177 -20.36 4.78 14.17
C LEU A 177 -20.55 3.48 13.38
N ALA A 178 -21.52 2.63 13.74
CA ALA A 178 -21.81 1.42 12.99
C ALA A 178 -22.28 1.74 11.56
N ILE A 179 -23.16 2.72 11.41
CA ILE A 179 -23.64 3.19 10.09
C ILE A 179 -22.49 3.84 9.31
N GLY A 180 -21.69 4.69 9.96
CA GLY A 180 -20.54 5.35 9.36
C GLY A 180 -19.43 4.39 8.91
N ALA A 181 -19.17 3.34 9.69
CA ALA A 181 -18.22 2.30 9.32
C ALA A 181 -18.73 1.50 8.11
N GLY A 182 -20.02 1.16 8.08
CA GLY A 182 -20.64 0.47 6.94
C GLY A 182 -20.59 1.27 5.66
N SER A 183 -20.98 2.55 5.70
CA SER A 183 -20.94 3.43 4.53
C SER A 183 -19.50 3.78 4.11
N GLY A 184 -18.60 3.99 5.08
CA GLY A 184 -17.18 4.23 4.82
C GLY A 184 -16.49 3.06 4.12
N ALA A 185 -16.80 1.82 4.53
CA ALA A 185 -16.27 0.62 3.88
C ALA A 185 -16.71 0.53 2.40
N MET A 186 -17.98 0.84 2.11
CA MET A 186 -18.50 0.85 0.73
C MET A 186 -17.85 1.94 -0.14
N LEU A 187 -17.60 3.12 0.42
CA LEU A 187 -17.01 4.25 -0.31
C LEU A 187 -15.49 4.20 -0.39
N SER A 188 -14.82 3.35 0.40
CA SER A 188 -13.35 3.28 0.43
C SER A 188 -12.76 2.90 -0.92
N VAL A 189 -13.31 1.87 -1.58
CA VAL A 189 -12.79 1.36 -2.86
C VAL A 189 -12.76 2.43 -3.96
N PRO A 190 -13.87 3.13 -4.28
CA PRO A 190 -13.85 4.15 -5.33
C PRO A 190 -12.96 5.35 -4.98
N VAL A 191 -12.89 5.75 -3.70
CA VAL A 191 -12.04 6.85 -3.27
C VAL A 191 -10.56 6.50 -3.40
N SER A 192 -10.16 5.30 -2.96
CA SER A 192 -8.78 4.82 -3.11
C SER A 192 -8.37 4.74 -4.58
N ASN A 193 -9.23 4.22 -5.45
CA ASN A 193 -8.97 4.14 -6.89
C ASN A 193 -8.84 5.54 -7.51
N ALA A 194 -9.67 6.51 -7.11
CA ALA A 194 -9.59 7.88 -7.60
C ALA A 194 -8.30 8.60 -7.17
N LEU A 195 -7.82 8.35 -5.94
CA LEU A 195 -6.56 8.92 -5.46
C LEU A 195 -5.36 8.32 -6.21
N LEU A 196 -5.35 7.00 -6.44
CA LEU A 196 -4.30 6.33 -7.21
C LEU A 196 -4.24 6.84 -8.65
N GLN A 197 -5.38 6.96 -9.32
CA GLN A 197 -5.41 7.50 -10.69
C GLN A 197 -4.80 8.90 -10.76
N LYS A 198 -5.08 9.77 -9.77
CA LYS A 198 -4.49 11.12 -9.74
C LYS A 198 -2.96 11.11 -9.59
N GLU A 199 -2.42 10.23 -8.75
CA GLU A 199 -0.96 10.07 -8.58
C GLU A 199 -0.31 9.52 -9.85
N ILE A 200 -0.95 8.54 -10.50
CA ILE A 200 -0.47 7.98 -11.78
C ILE A 200 -0.49 9.07 -12.87
N THR A 201 -1.58 9.83 -12.99
CA THR A 201 -1.67 10.94 -13.94
C THR A 201 -0.66 12.04 -13.65
N SER A 202 -0.40 12.39 -12.38
CA SER A 202 0.63 13.40 -12.08
C SER A 202 2.04 12.91 -12.40
N SER A 203 2.32 11.63 -12.18
CA SER A 203 3.60 11.01 -12.56
C SER A 203 3.78 10.97 -14.09
N GLN A 204 2.72 10.66 -14.85
CA GLN A 204 2.73 10.69 -16.32
C GLN A 204 2.90 12.12 -16.87
N ASN A 205 2.22 13.11 -16.30
CA ASN A 205 2.34 14.51 -16.72
C ASN A 205 3.75 15.05 -16.50
N GLN A 206 4.41 14.64 -15.42
CA GLN A 206 5.81 14.97 -15.16
C GLN A 206 6.74 14.36 -16.22
N MET A 207 6.41 13.17 -16.73
CA MET A 207 7.10 12.51 -17.85
C MET A 207 6.89 13.26 -19.18
N GLU A 208 5.68 13.75 -19.45
CA GLU A 208 5.38 14.55 -20.64
C GLU A 208 6.09 15.91 -20.60
N GLU A 209 6.15 16.59 -19.44
CA GLU A 209 6.89 17.84 -19.29
C GLU A 209 8.41 17.65 -19.45
N ILE A 210 8.97 16.54 -18.96
CA ILE A 210 10.39 16.20 -19.20
C ILE A 210 10.63 15.96 -20.70
N ASN A 211 9.75 15.23 -21.37
CA ASN A 211 9.85 14.96 -22.81
C ASN A 211 9.71 16.25 -23.65
N GLN A 212 8.83 17.17 -23.25
CA GLN A 212 8.66 18.47 -23.90
C GLN A 212 9.85 19.42 -23.65
N ASN A 213 10.40 19.45 -22.43
CA ASN A 213 11.57 20.28 -22.09
C ASN A 213 12.88 19.76 -22.70
N PHE A 214 12.98 18.47 -23.01
CA PHE A 214 14.13 17.89 -23.70
C PHE A 214 14.06 17.95 -25.23
N GLY A 215 13.06 18.64 -25.81
CA GLY A 215 12.93 18.86 -27.24
C GLY A 215 12.61 17.56 -27.99
N GLY A 216 11.33 17.35 -28.31
CA GLY A 216 10.75 16.12 -28.88
C GLY A 216 11.45 15.55 -30.13
N GLY A 217 12.58 14.86 -29.92
CA GLY A 217 13.45 14.39 -30.99
C GLY A 217 14.18 13.08 -30.71
N PHE A 218 13.83 12.32 -29.66
CA PHE A 218 14.43 11.00 -29.42
C PHE A 218 13.51 9.86 -29.88
N LYS A 219 13.33 9.78 -31.20
CA LYS A 219 12.76 8.61 -31.88
C LYS A 219 13.89 7.87 -32.60
N GLY A 220 14.58 6.99 -31.86
CA GLY A 220 15.56 6.05 -32.42
C GLY A 220 16.98 6.24 -31.89
N GLY A 221 17.33 5.51 -30.83
CA GLY A 221 18.70 5.46 -30.33
C GLY A 221 18.78 4.83 -28.95
N LYS A 222 19.15 3.56 -28.90
CA LYS A 222 19.44 2.83 -27.66
C LYS A 222 20.69 3.41 -27.00
N GLY A 223 20.58 3.95 -25.79
CA GLY A 223 21.76 4.34 -25.00
C GLY A 223 21.47 5.34 -23.89
N GLY A 224 20.96 4.85 -22.77
CA GLY A 224 20.77 5.66 -21.55
C GLY A 224 19.61 5.14 -20.74
N SER A 225 19.87 4.13 -19.93
CA SER A 225 18.98 3.73 -18.84
C SER A 225 18.84 4.93 -17.91
N MET A 226 17.81 5.75 -18.11
CA MET A 226 17.27 6.59 -17.04
C MET A 226 16.45 5.64 -16.17
N ASN A 227 17.21 5.01 -15.26
CA ASN A 227 16.73 4.16 -14.19
C ASN A 227 15.79 4.98 -13.30
N GLY A 228 14.64 4.41 -12.94
CA GLY A 228 13.66 5.09 -12.10
C GLY A 228 12.43 5.53 -12.89
N VAL A 229 11.67 4.58 -13.39
CA VAL A 229 10.25 4.35 -13.05
C VAL A 229 9.95 3.01 -13.71
N SER A 230 9.97 1.94 -12.92
CA SER A 230 9.33 0.69 -13.31
C SER A 230 7.97 1.05 -13.90
N GLN A 231 7.63 0.55 -15.09
CA GLN A 231 6.24 0.55 -15.53
C GLN A 231 5.45 -0.06 -14.39
N VAL A 232 4.78 0.80 -13.61
CA VAL A 232 3.90 0.36 -12.54
C VAL A 232 2.81 -0.34 -13.30
N GLN A 233 2.93 -1.67 -13.40
CA GLN A 233 1.84 -2.53 -13.84
C GLN A 233 0.65 -2.02 -13.05
N ALA A 234 -0.31 -1.47 -13.79
CA ALA A 234 -1.50 -0.87 -13.23
C ALA A 234 -2.02 -1.85 -12.19
N PHE A 235 -1.95 -1.47 -10.91
CA PHE A 235 -2.54 -2.28 -9.86
C PHE A 235 -4.04 -2.27 -10.16
N ASP A 236 -4.53 -3.35 -10.78
CA ASP A 236 -5.83 -3.42 -11.45
C ASP A 236 -7.02 -3.23 -10.48
N SER A 237 -6.75 -3.36 -9.18
CA SER A 237 -7.60 -2.84 -8.11
C SER A 237 -6.86 -2.93 -6.77
N ILE A 238 -6.90 -1.87 -5.96
CA ILE A 238 -6.69 -2.05 -4.53
C ILE A 238 -7.97 -2.70 -4.00
N ASN A 239 -7.89 -3.98 -3.66
CA ASN A 239 -8.86 -4.57 -2.75
C ASN A 239 -8.62 -3.90 -1.39
N ALA A 240 -9.31 -2.78 -1.15
CA ALA A 240 -9.28 -2.05 0.11
C ALA A 240 -9.95 -2.93 1.16
N THR A 241 -9.22 -3.97 1.59
CA THR A 241 -9.63 -4.83 2.67
C THR A 241 -9.54 -3.96 3.89
N VAL A 242 -10.70 -3.51 4.35
CA VAL A 242 -10.82 -2.74 5.56
C VAL A 242 -10.26 -3.61 6.71
N ASP A 243 -9.07 -3.28 7.18
CA ASP A 243 -8.44 -4.01 8.27
C ASP A 243 -9.32 -3.88 9.52
N GLY A 244 -9.82 -5.01 10.01
CA GLY A 244 -10.69 -5.05 11.19
C GLY A 244 -10.04 -4.39 12.41
N LYS A 245 -8.70 -4.44 12.54
CA LYS A 245 -7.99 -3.73 13.61
C LYS A 245 -8.11 -2.22 13.47
N VAL A 246 -8.00 -1.69 12.26
CA VAL A 246 -8.13 -0.25 12.00
C VAL A 246 -9.57 0.22 12.28
N LEU A 247 -10.57 -0.57 11.88
CA LEU A 247 -11.97 -0.28 12.23
C LEU A 247 -12.20 -0.25 13.74
N VAL A 248 -11.69 -1.23 14.48
CA VAL A 248 -11.82 -1.29 15.93
C VAL A 248 -11.12 -0.08 16.59
N GLN A 249 -9.94 0.30 16.09
CA GLN A 249 -9.24 1.50 16.58
C GLN A 249 -10.05 2.77 16.31
N LEU A 250 -10.60 2.96 15.11
CA LEU A 250 -11.45 4.10 14.79
C LEU A 250 -12.72 4.14 15.65
N PHE A 251 -13.32 2.99 15.90
CA PHE A 251 -14.48 2.87 16.79
C PHE A 251 -14.12 3.28 18.22
N ALA A 252 -13.02 2.75 18.75
CA ALA A 252 -12.54 3.07 20.09
C ALA A 252 -12.21 4.56 20.24
N ILE A 253 -11.54 5.13 19.24
CA ILE A 253 -11.21 6.56 19.18
C ILE A 253 -12.48 7.42 19.13
N GLY A 254 -13.46 7.07 18.28
CA GLY A 254 -14.72 7.80 18.17
C GLY A 254 -15.55 7.79 19.46
N LEU A 255 -15.62 6.63 20.13
CA LEU A 255 -16.28 6.50 21.43
C LEU A 255 -15.53 7.26 22.53
N GLY A 256 -14.20 7.18 22.55
CA GLY A 256 -13.36 7.93 23.48
C GLY A 256 -13.55 9.44 23.32
N LEU A 257 -13.61 9.93 22.09
CA LEU A 257 -13.80 11.35 21.80
C LEU A 257 -15.18 11.83 22.21
N THR A 258 -16.22 11.01 22.00
CA THR A 258 -17.58 11.29 22.47
C THR A 258 -17.66 11.33 23.99
N PHE A 259 -17.01 10.40 24.67
CA PHE A 259 -16.97 10.34 26.12
C PHE A 259 -16.28 11.58 26.73
N ILE A 260 -15.10 11.95 26.21
CA ILE A 260 -14.35 13.13 26.67
C ILE A 260 -15.15 14.41 26.41
N SER A 261 -15.71 14.56 25.20
CA SER A 261 -16.49 15.73 24.81
C SER A 261 -17.74 15.90 25.67
N SER A 262 -18.56 14.84 25.82
CA SER A 262 -19.78 14.89 26.63
C SER A 262 -19.48 15.19 28.11
N SER A 263 -18.44 14.57 28.66
CA SER A 263 -18.01 14.81 30.04
C SER A 263 -17.56 16.26 30.26
N ALA A 264 -16.76 16.81 29.34
CA ALA A 264 -16.27 18.18 29.40
C ALA A 264 -17.40 19.22 29.31
N CYS A 265 -18.36 19.02 28.41
CA CYS A 265 -19.54 19.88 28.30
C CYS A 265 -20.39 19.83 29.58
N MET A 266 -20.59 18.65 30.16
CA MET A 266 -21.41 18.48 31.35
C MET A 266 -20.77 19.13 32.60
N VAL A 267 -19.46 18.96 32.79
CA VAL A 267 -18.72 19.63 33.87
C VAL A 267 -18.83 21.16 33.74
N SER A 268 -18.75 21.68 32.52
CA SER A 268 -18.85 23.12 32.26
C SER A 268 -20.22 23.69 32.64
N ILE A 269 -21.31 22.96 32.37
CA ILE A 269 -22.68 23.39 32.70
C ILE A 269 -22.98 23.21 34.19
N GLN A 270 -22.44 22.17 34.83
CA GLN A 270 -22.64 21.93 36.27
C GLN A 270 -21.94 22.94 37.19
N ARG A 271 -21.01 23.75 36.67
CA ARG A 271 -20.40 24.89 37.38
C ARG A 271 -21.38 26.05 37.59
N PHE A 272 -22.43 26.18 36.78
CA PHE A 272 -23.46 27.19 37.00
C PHE A 272 -24.39 26.81 38.16
N SER A 273 -24.82 27.81 38.94
CA SER A 273 -25.71 27.57 40.09
C SER A 273 -27.13 27.22 39.61
N PRO A 274 -27.82 26.25 40.23
CA PRO A 274 -29.18 25.85 39.83
C PRO A 274 -30.18 27.02 39.88
N LEU A 275 -29.99 27.94 40.84
CA LEU A 275 -30.84 29.11 41.04
C LEU A 275 -30.68 30.17 39.94
N THR A 276 -29.50 30.27 39.32
CA THR A 276 -29.27 31.18 38.18
C THR A 276 -29.95 30.65 36.92
N ILE A 277 -29.90 29.32 36.70
CA ILE A 277 -30.54 28.65 35.56
C ILE A 277 -32.08 28.79 35.61
N LEU A 278 -32.66 28.81 36.81
CA LEU A 278 -34.12 28.96 37.01
C LEU A 278 -34.60 30.42 36.95
N LYS A 279 -33.70 31.40 37.05
CA LYS A 279 -34.03 32.85 37.02
C LYS A 279 -33.94 33.46 35.62
N GLU A 280 -33.15 32.88 34.72
CA GLU A 280 -33.16 33.24 33.29
C GLU A 280 -34.37 32.61 32.61
N ARG A 281 -35.50 33.32 32.65
CA ARG A 281 -36.64 33.07 31.76
C ARG A 281 -36.75 34.20 30.75
#